data_AF-A0A164HUN4-F1
#
_entry.id   AF-A0A164HUN4-F1
#
_cell.length_a   1.000
_cell.length_b   1.000
_cell.length_c   1.000
_cell.angle_alpha   90.00
_cell.angle_beta   90.00
_cell.angle_gamma   90.00
#
_symmetry.space_group_name_H-M   'P 1'
#
loop_
_entity.id
_entity.type
_entity.pdbx_description
1 polymer ?
#
loop_
_entity_poly.entity_id
_entity_poly.type
_entity_poly.pdbx_seq_one_letter_code
_entity_poly.pdbx_strand_id
1 'polypeptide(L)'
;MAINDKAVLTASGGYVFVGPVGTAAPTPAELAAVNPVTFGAQTQTIKLSGSASAGSFTIASGADTTAALPYNATAGQVQAALEALPSIGTGNAFATGDLATGIKVSFIGTLQGKALAKLVVTGAGLTGGGTIDATITQAPNGWSNIGHTSRDEMPEFGFDGGDSEVKGTWQNAQLREVVTEQAADYVTLQLHQFDKASFELYYGENAAQTPGVFGVDGGNKKTNERAFLIIIVDGDAKVGFYASKASVKRDDAVSLPSDEFAALPIKATFLKHGANRLFDWISQTLFS
;
A
#
# COMPACT_ATOMS: atom_id res chain seq x y z
N MET A 1 7.01 -20.53 32.97
CA MET A 1 6.49 -19.91 31.75
C MET A 1 7.49 -18.85 31.36
N ALA A 2 8.28 -19.07 30.31
CA ALA A 2 9.22 -18.05 29.83
C ALA A 2 8.40 -16.94 29.15
N ILE A 3 8.58 -15.70 29.60
CA ILE A 3 7.99 -14.53 28.95
C ILE A 3 8.66 -14.42 27.56
N ASN A 4 7.85 -14.44 26.50
CA ASN A 4 8.36 -14.24 25.15
C ASN A 4 8.50 -12.75 24.91
N ASP A 5 9.66 -12.19 25.26
CA ASP A 5 9.95 -10.76 25.08
C ASP A 5 9.84 -10.33 23.61
N LYS A 6 9.91 -11.26 22.65
CA LYS A 6 9.69 -10.97 21.22
C LYS A 6 8.23 -10.71 20.85
N ALA A 7 7.28 -11.08 21.70
CA ALA A 7 5.85 -10.84 21.48
C ALA A 7 5.37 -9.45 21.93
N VAL A 8 6.27 -8.63 22.46
CA VAL A 8 6.00 -7.22 22.76
C VAL A 8 6.45 -6.39 21.56
N LEU A 9 5.50 -5.73 20.90
CA LEU A 9 5.77 -4.84 19.77
C LEU A 9 5.50 -3.39 20.18
N THR A 10 6.47 -2.52 19.97
CA THR A 10 6.24 -1.08 19.90
C THR A 10 5.94 -0.73 18.45
N ALA A 11 4.67 -0.56 18.09
CA ALA A 11 4.30 -0.17 16.73
C ALA A 11 4.90 1.21 16.40
N SER A 12 6.10 1.21 15.84
CA SER A 12 6.87 2.42 15.51
C SER A 12 6.41 3.03 14.18
N GLY A 13 5.77 2.23 13.34
CA GLY A 13 5.07 2.65 12.12
C GLY A 13 4.16 1.55 11.57
N GLY A 14 3.11 1.94 10.84
CA GLY A 14 2.16 1.04 10.20
C GLY A 14 1.89 1.43 8.76
N TYR A 15 1.85 0.45 7.87
CA TYR A 15 1.53 0.64 6.45
C TYR A 15 0.26 -0.13 6.12
N VAL A 16 -0.72 0.55 5.53
CA VAL A 16 -1.97 -0.09 5.12
C VAL A 16 -2.01 -0.19 3.61
N PHE A 17 -2.35 -1.37 3.12
CA PHE A 17 -2.46 -1.67 1.70
C PHE A 17 -3.85 -2.24 1.41
N VAL A 18 -4.36 -1.86 0.24
CA VAL A 18 -5.57 -2.45 -0.34
C VAL A 18 -5.25 -3.05 -1.69
N GLY A 19 -5.99 -4.09 -2.06
CA GLY A 19 -5.92 -4.72 -3.37
C GLY A 19 -7.29 -5.18 -3.85
N PRO A 20 -7.41 -5.64 -5.10
CA PRO A 20 -8.56 -6.41 -5.55
C PRO A 20 -8.90 -7.55 -4.58
N VAL A 21 -10.18 -7.93 -4.51
CA VAL A 21 -10.62 -9.05 -3.68
C VAL A 21 -9.85 -10.32 -4.08
N GLY A 22 -9.29 -11.01 -3.08
CA GLY A 22 -8.50 -12.21 -3.30
C GLY A 22 -7.02 -11.98 -3.66
N THR A 23 -6.53 -10.74 -3.67
CA THR A 23 -5.08 -10.48 -3.81
C THR A 23 -4.29 -11.26 -2.77
N ALA A 24 -3.28 -12.01 -3.21
CA ALA A 24 -2.51 -12.89 -2.35
C ALA A 24 -1.71 -12.13 -1.27
N ALA A 25 -1.68 -12.70 -0.08
CA ALA A 25 -0.84 -12.21 1.02
C ALA A 25 0.65 -12.49 0.76
N PRO A 26 1.57 -11.67 1.28
CA PRO A 26 2.98 -12.01 1.32
C PRO A 26 3.21 -13.24 2.21
N THR A 27 4.16 -14.09 1.83
CA THR A 27 4.66 -15.14 2.72
C THR A 27 5.37 -14.54 3.94
N PRO A 28 5.52 -15.28 5.05
CA PRO A 28 6.26 -14.78 6.22
C PRO A 28 7.70 -14.33 5.90
N ALA A 29 8.38 -15.01 4.98
CA ALA A 29 9.73 -14.66 4.56
C ALA A 29 9.76 -13.38 3.71
N GLU A 30 8.80 -13.22 2.78
CA GLU A 30 8.65 -11.98 2.01
C GLU A 30 8.30 -10.81 2.93
N LEU A 31 7.38 -11.00 3.88
CA LEU A 31 7.00 -9.97 4.84
C LEU A 31 8.20 -9.51 5.66
N ALA A 32 9.08 -10.40 6.12
CA ALA A 32 10.25 -10.00 6.87
C ALA A 32 11.25 -9.17 6.03
N ALA A 33 11.44 -9.54 4.76
CA ALA A 33 12.42 -8.93 3.86
C ALA A 33 11.91 -7.66 3.14
N VAL A 34 10.59 -7.40 3.16
CA VAL A 34 10.00 -6.32 2.39
C VAL A 34 10.42 -4.94 2.92
N ASN A 35 10.65 -3.99 2.01
CA ASN A 35 10.54 -2.58 2.33
C ASN A 35 9.07 -2.15 2.11
N PRO A 36 8.31 -1.82 3.17
CA PRO A 36 6.90 -1.46 3.04
C PRO A 36 6.66 -0.25 2.13
N VAL A 37 7.61 0.69 2.03
CA VAL A 37 7.49 1.87 1.16
C VAL A 37 7.36 1.46 -0.30
N THR A 38 8.10 0.44 -0.74
CA THR A 38 8.11 -0.04 -2.12
C THR A 38 7.23 -1.26 -2.33
N PHE A 39 6.48 -1.72 -1.31
CA PHE A 39 5.66 -2.92 -1.43
C PHE A 39 4.53 -2.70 -2.43
N GLY A 40 4.43 -3.58 -3.43
CA GLY A 40 3.48 -3.46 -4.54
C GLY A 40 3.82 -2.44 -5.61
N ALA A 41 4.92 -1.69 -5.47
CA ALA A 41 5.44 -0.85 -6.53
C ALA A 41 5.99 -1.70 -7.70
N GLN A 42 5.82 -1.19 -8.93
CA GLN A 42 6.67 -1.65 -10.03
C GLN A 42 8.09 -1.14 -9.81
N THR A 43 9.10 -2.00 -10.00
CA THR A 43 10.51 -1.61 -9.94
C THR A 43 11.18 -1.80 -11.30
N GLN A 44 11.86 -0.75 -11.77
CA GLN A 44 12.69 -0.78 -12.96
C GLN A 44 14.15 -0.54 -12.58
N THR A 45 15.07 -1.31 -13.15
CA THR A 45 16.51 -1.16 -12.92
C THR A 45 17.17 -0.47 -14.11
N ILE A 46 17.82 0.66 -13.86
CA ILE A 46 18.64 1.40 -14.82
C ILE A 46 20.09 1.01 -14.59
N LYS A 47 20.75 0.45 -15.61
CA LYS A 47 22.11 -0.04 -15.48
C LYS A 47 22.98 0.44 -16.63
N LEU A 48 24.15 0.94 -16.28
CA LEU A 48 25.25 1.25 -17.19
C LEU A 48 26.20 0.05 -17.23
N SER A 49 26.45 -0.47 -18.42
CA SER A 49 27.39 -1.56 -18.69
C SER A 49 28.56 -1.04 -19.53
N GLY A 50 29.79 -1.43 -19.18
CA GLY A 50 31.01 -1.00 -19.89
C GLY A 50 31.76 0.13 -19.18
N SER A 51 32.66 0.78 -19.90
CA SER A 51 33.70 1.68 -19.36
C SER A 51 33.41 3.16 -19.59
N ALA A 52 32.16 3.58 -19.53
CA ALA A 52 31.81 4.96 -19.86
C ALA A 52 32.52 5.90 -18.89
N SER A 53 33.31 6.83 -19.42
CA SER A 53 34.25 7.64 -18.64
C SER A 53 33.84 9.11 -18.56
N ALA A 54 32.92 9.55 -19.42
CA ALA A 54 32.35 10.89 -19.43
C ALA A 54 31.05 10.94 -20.25
N GLY A 55 30.43 12.12 -20.29
CA GLY A 55 29.22 12.37 -21.08
C GLY A 55 27.95 12.31 -20.25
N SER A 56 26.82 12.17 -20.94
CA SER A 56 25.50 12.20 -20.33
C SER A 56 24.52 11.26 -21.00
N PHE A 57 23.46 10.92 -20.27
CA PHE A 57 22.31 10.19 -20.78
C PHE A 57 21.00 10.89 -20.38
N THR A 58 19.91 10.53 -21.04
CA THR A 58 18.56 10.97 -20.66
C THR A 58 17.66 9.77 -20.40
N ILE A 59 16.63 9.97 -19.57
CA ILE A 59 15.61 8.96 -19.29
C ILE A 59 14.27 9.52 -19.75
N ALA A 60 13.48 8.72 -20.45
CA ALA A 60 12.14 9.09 -20.87
C ALA A 60 11.08 8.15 -20.27
N SER A 61 9.98 8.75 -19.84
CA SER A 61 8.75 8.10 -19.39
C SER A 61 7.61 8.56 -20.29
N GLY A 62 7.22 7.72 -21.25
CA GLY A 62 6.25 8.11 -22.28
C GLY A 62 6.78 9.26 -23.14
N ALA A 63 6.08 10.41 -23.10
CA ALA A 63 6.45 11.60 -23.87
C ALA A 63 7.42 12.54 -23.13
N ASP A 64 7.58 12.39 -21.81
CA ASP A 64 8.42 13.27 -21.02
C ASP A 64 9.85 12.71 -20.93
N THR A 65 10.84 13.59 -21.10
CA THR A 65 12.26 13.24 -21.03
C THR A 65 12.96 14.12 -20.00
N THR A 66 13.84 13.51 -19.21
CA THR A 66 14.61 14.23 -18.19
C THR A 66 15.59 15.21 -18.83
N ALA A 67 16.07 16.17 -18.03
CA ALA A 67 17.33 16.84 -18.34
C ALA A 67 18.47 15.82 -18.45
N ALA A 68 19.57 16.22 -19.12
CA ALA A 68 20.75 15.38 -19.26
C ALA A 68 21.36 15.06 -17.90
N LEU A 69 21.48 13.77 -17.60
CA LEU A 69 22.10 13.23 -16.39
C LEU A 69 23.55 12.86 -16.70
N PRO A 70 24.51 13.18 -15.82
CA PRO A 70 25.91 12.82 -16.04
C PRO A 70 26.10 11.30 -16.05
N TYR A 71 27.13 10.80 -16.73
CA TYR A 71 27.44 9.36 -16.83
C TYR A 71 27.56 8.64 -15.49
N ASN A 72 27.91 9.37 -14.42
CA ASN A 72 28.06 8.89 -13.04
C ASN A 72 26.92 9.36 -12.13
N ALA A 73 25.72 9.60 -12.67
CA ALA A 73 24.58 10.06 -11.90
C ALA A 73 24.27 9.14 -10.71
N THR A 74 24.04 9.74 -9.55
CA THR A 74 23.65 9.01 -8.33
C THR A 74 22.17 8.64 -8.36
N ALA A 75 21.75 7.68 -7.52
CA ALA A 75 20.33 7.35 -7.35
C ALA A 75 19.48 8.59 -7.00
N GLY A 76 19.98 9.47 -6.12
CA GLY A 76 19.29 10.71 -5.78
C GLY A 76 19.10 11.66 -6.97
N GLN A 77 20.10 11.77 -7.86
CA GLN A 77 19.98 12.57 -9.09
C GLN A 77 18.98 11.95 -10.07
N VAL A 78 18.99 10.62 -10.22
CA VAL A 78 18.01 9.90 -11.05
C VAL A 78 16.60 10.07 -10.50
N GLN A 79 16.41 9.96 -9.18
CA GLN A 79 15.10 10.17 -8.54
C GLN A 79 14.59 11.58 -8.81
N ALA A 80 15.38 12.61 -8.48
CA ALA A 80 14.97 14.00 -8.68
C ALA A 80 14.64 14.32 -10.15
N ALA A 81 15.41 13.75 -11.10
CA ALA A 81 15.15 13.94 -12.51
C ALA A 81 13.85 13.26 -12.98
N LEU A 82 13.55 12.06 -12.47
CA LEU A 82 12.29 11.37 -12.77
C LEU A 82 11.09 12.07 -12.14
N GLU A 83 11.20 12.50 -10.88
CA GLU A 83 10.14 13.23 -10.17
C GLU A 83 9.80 14.59 -10.82
N ALA A 84 10.75 15.19 -11.53
CA ALA A 84 10.52 16.41 -12.30
C ALA A 84 9.69 16.19 -13.58
N LEU A 85 9.49 14.94 -14.03
CA LEU A 85 8.68 14.64 -15.21
C LEU A 85 7.18 14.75 -14.89
N PRO A 86 6.36 15.42 -15.72
CA PRO A 86 4.92 15.47 -15.52
C PRO A 86 4.23 14.10 -15.44
N SER A 87 4.70 13.11 -16.22
CA SER A 87 4.18 11.74 -16.18
C SER A 87 4.49 10.96 -14.90
N ILE A 88 5.48 11.39 -14.11
CA ILE A 88 5.85 10.74 -12.84
C ILE A 88 5.40 11.59 -11.67
N GLY A 89 5.83 12.86 -11.61
CA GLY A 89 5.52 13.80 -10.55
C GLY A 89 6.30 13.57 -9.25
N THR A 90 6.37 14.62 -8.43
CA THR A 90 7.08 14.62 -7.14
C THR A 90 6.51 13.58 -6.17
N GLY A 91 7.39 12.83 -5.48
CA GLY A 91 7.02 11.85 -4.47
C GLY A 91 6.57 10.50 -5.03
N ASN A 92 6.63 10.29 -6.35
CA ASN A 92 6.18 9.07 -7.01
C ASN A 92 7.32 8.15 -7.49
N ALA A 93 8.58 8.47 -7.16
CA ALA A 93 9.72 7.60 -7.46
C ALA A 93 10.65 7.45 -6.24
N PHE A 94 11.13 6.24 -6.01
CA PHE A 94 12.13 5.93 -4.99
C PHE A 94 13.30 5.19 -5.65
N ALA A 95 14.48 5.82 -5.69
CA ALA A 95 15.66 5.26 -6.35
C ALA A 95 16.74 4.84 -5.34
N THR A 96 17.31 3.65 -5.54
CA THR A 96 18.40 3.11 -4.70
C THR A 96 19.46 2.41 -5.54
N GLY A 97 20.67 2.27 -5.00
CA GLY A 97 21.81 1.63 -5.67
C GLY A 97 22.67 2.61 -6.48
N ASP A 98 23.42 2.08 -7.43
CA ASP A 98 24.35 2.82 -8.29
C ASP A 98 24.26 2.33 -9.75
N LEU A 99 24.72 3.13 -10.71
CA LEU A 99 24.57 2.79 -12.14
C LEU A 99 25.34 1.54 -12.57
N ALA A 100 26.45 1.19 -11.89
CA ALA A 100 27.29 0.06 -12.26
C ALA A 100 26.66 -1.27 -11.84
N THR A 101 26.05 -1.31 -10.65
CA THR A 101 25.30 -2.47 -10.16
C THR A 101 23.86 -2.50 -10.68
N GLY A 102 23.26 -1.32 -10.85
CA GLY A 102 21.91 -1.07 -11.33
C GLY A 102 21.13 -0.22 -10.32
N ILE A 103 20.71 0.98 -10.71
CA ILE A 103 19.81 1.82 -9.92
C ILE A 103 18.41 1.23 -10.01
N LYS A 104 17.87 0.79 -8.88
CA LYS A 104 16.48 0.33 -8.76
C LYS A 104 15.59 1.52 -8.50
N VAL A 105 14.68 1.79 -9.43
CA VAL A 105 13.65 2.82 -9.35
C VAL A 105 12.31 2.13 -9.10
N SER A 106 11.77 2.28 -7.90
CA SER A 106 10.42 1.84 -7.54
C SER A 106 9.43 2.98 -7.69
N PHE A 107 8.34 2.76 -8.42
CA PHE A 107 7.28 3.75 -8.62
C PHE A 107 6.28 3.69 -7.47
N ILE A 108 6.30 4.69 -6.60
CA ILE A 108 5.55 4.76 -5.34
C ILE A 108 4.47 5.86 -5.39
N GLY A 109 3.84 6.14 -4.26
CA GLY A 109 2.83 7.18 -4.15
C GLY A 109 1.63 6.88 -5.06
N THR A 110 1.23 7.84 -5.88
CA THR A 110 0.08 7.71 -6.78
C THR A 110 0.29 6.69 -7.91
N LEU A 111 1.54 6.25 -8.13
CA LEU A 111 1.91 5.22 -9.10
C LEU A 111 2.04 3.82 -8.49
N GLN A 112 1.95 3.69 -7.16
CA GLN A 112 2.11 2.42 -6.46
C GLN A 112 0.98 1.44 -6.80
N GLY A 113 1.35 0.20 -7.14
CA GLY A 113 0.41 -0.81 -7.62
C GLY A 113 0.05 -0.69 -9.11
N LYS A 114 0.52 0.33 -9.84
CA LYS A 114 0.25 0.51 -11.27
C LYS A 114 1.38 -0.04 -12.13
N ALA A 115 1.00 -0.65 -13.26
CA ALA A 115 1.96 -1.05 -14.29
C ALA A 115 2.34 0.16 -15.14
N LEU A 116 3.63 0.44 -15.26
CA LEU A 116 4.17 1.49 -16.12
C LEU A 116 4.95 0.88 -17.28
N ALA A 117 4.95 1.58 -18.40
CA ALA A 117 5.82 1.24 -19.52
C ALA A 117 7.30 1.26 -19.09
N LYS A 118 8.12 0.46 -19.79
CA LYS A 118 9.57 0.46 -19.59
C LYS A 118 10.12 1.86 -19.88
N LEU A 119 10.97 2.37 -18.99
CA LEU A 119 11.70 3.62 -19.20
C LEU A 119 12.60 3.49 -20.44
N VAL A 120 12.66 4.55 -21.25
CA VAL A 120 13.56 4.59 -22.39
C VAL A 120 14.79 5.39 -21.99
N VAL A 121 15.96 4.75 -21.98
CA VAL A 121 17.22 5.42 -21.62
C VAL A 121 18.05 5.64 -22.88
N THR A 122 18.43 6.89 -23.13
CA THR A 122 19.23 7.25 -24.31
C THR A 122 20.63 7.65 -23.88
N GLY A 123 21.60 6.78 -24.16
CA GLY A 123 23.02 6.97 -23.83
C GLY A 123 23.88 7.49 -24.98
N ALA A 124 23.31 8.06 -26.05
CA ALA A 124 24.07 8.50 -27.22
C ALA A 124 25.14 9.57 -26.92
N GLY A 125 25.00 10.29 -25.80
CA GLY A 125 25.98 11.27 -25.31
C GLY A 125 27.06 10.68 -24.41
N LEU A 126 27.10 9.37 -24.18
CA LEU A 126 28.14 8.71 -23.39
C LEU A 126 29.43 8.54 -24.20
N THR A 127 30.57 8.66 -23.52
CA THR A 127 31.90 8.53 -24.12
C THR A 127 32.75 7.53 -23.33
N GLY A 128 33.82 7.00 -23.92
CA GLY A 128 34.67 5.97 -23.28
C GLY A 128 34.15 4.54 -23.45
N GLY A 129 33.07 4.36 -24.23
CA GLY A 129 32.43 3.07 -24.48
C GLY A 129 31.47 2.68 -23.36
N GLY A 130 30.37 2.00 -23.69
CA GLY A 130 29.37 1.56 -22.72
C GLY A 130 27.95 1.71 -23.24
N THR A 131 27.04 0.95 -22.66
CA THR A 131 25.62 0.97 -22.97
C THR A 131 24.83 1.15 -21.69
N ILE A 132 23.77 1.95 -21.75
CA ILE A 132 22.85 2.13 -20.62
C ILE A 132 21.47 1.68 -21.08
N ASP A 133 20.79 0.91 -20.24
CA ASP A 133 19.43 0.46 -20.48
C ASP A 133 18.64 0.43 -19.17
N ALA A 134 17.32 0.51 -19.28
CA ALA A 134 16.40 0.23 -18.19
C ALA A 134 15.74 -1.13 -18.39
N THR A 135 15.41 -1.84 -17.32
CA THR A 135 14.66 -3.10 -17.42
C THR A 135 13.60 -3.14 -16.33
N ILE A 136 12.42 -3.69 -16.63
CA ILE A 136 11.43 -3.96 -15.58
C ILE A 136 11.91 -5.20 -14.82
N THR A 137 12.26 -5.01 -13.55
CA THR A 137 12.79 -6.07 -12.68
C THR A 137 11.77 -6.59 -11.69
N GLN A 138 10.68 -5.85 -11.46
CA GLN A 138 9.57 -6.26 -10.62
C GLN A 138 8.27 -5.64 -11.14
N ALA A 139 7.25 -6.47 -11.40
CA ALA A 139 5.90 -6.00 -11.71
C ALA A 139 5.14 -5.64 -10.41
N PRO A 140 4.08 -4.81 -10.48
CA PRO A 140 3.17 -4.63 -9.36
C PRO A 140 2.58 -5.96 -8.91
N ASN A 141 2.36 -6.12 -7.60
CA ASN A 141 1.81 -7.35 -7.01
C ASN A 141 0.31 -7.24 -6.67
N GLY A 142 -0.35 -6.18 -7.13
CA GLY A 142 -1.78 -5.92 -6.88
C GLY A 142 -2.09 -5.21 -5.56
N TRP A 143 -1.08 -4.92 -4.73
CA TRP A 143 -1.23 -4.09 -3.54
C TRP A 143 -0.92 -2.61 -3.83
N SER A 144 -1.77 -1.73 -3.32
CA SER A 144 -1.58 -0.28 -3.33
C SER A 144 -1.63 0.24 -1.89
N ASN A 145 -0.67 1.06 -1.52
CA ASN A 145 -0.62 1.71 -0.21
C ASN A 145 -1.70 2.82 -0.14
N ILE A 146 -2.43 2.92 0.97
CA ILE A 146 -3.49 3.92 1.17
C ILE A 146 -3.09 5.07 2.09
N GLY A 147 -1.80 5.16 2.42
CA GLY A 147 -1.21 6.31 3.09
C GLY A 147 -0.75 6.07 4.52
N HIS A 148 -0.41 7.19 5.16
CA HIS A 148 0.08 7.22 6.53
C HIS A 148 -1.11 7.13 7.49
N THR A 149 -1.05 6.20 8.44
CA THR A 149 -1.85 6.25 9.67
C THR A 149 -1.03 7.00 10.71
N SER A 150 -1.65 7.92 11.47
CA SER A 150 -0.94 8.66 12.50
C SER A 150 -0.36 7.70 13.54
N ARG A 151 0.80 8.03 14.11
CA ARG A 151 1.38 7.26 15.21
C ARG A 151 0.49 7.32 16.45
N ASP A 152 -0.24 8.42 16.62
CA ASP A 152 -1.10 8.64 17.78
C ASP A 152 -2.49 7.99 17.58
N GLU A 153 -2.89 7.70 16.34
CA GLU A 153 -4.18 7.10 15.97
C GLU A 153 -3.96 5.83 15.14
N MET A 154 -3.55 4.77 15.83
CA MET A 154 -3.26 3.46 15.23
C MET A 154 -4.54 2.76 14.75
N PRO A 155 -4.44 1.82 13.77
CA PRO A 155 -5.55 0.94 13.42
C PRO A 155 -6.15 0.22 14.63
N GLU A 156 -7.46 0.32 14.82
CA GLU A 156 -8.16 -0.39 15.90
C GLU A 156 -8.88 -1.62 15.33
N PHE A 157 -8.53 -2.78 15.87
CA PHE A 157 -9.16 -4.05 15.52
C PHE A 157 -10.33 -4.30 16.48
N GLY A 158 -11.54 -4.35 15.95
CA GLY A 158 -12.77 -4.51 16.71
C GLY A 158 -13.59 -5.73 16.27
N PHE A 159 -14.56 -6.07 17.11
CA PHE A 159 -15.52 -7.14 16.87
C PHE A 159 -16.91 -6.63 17.23
N ASP A 160 -17.87 -6.80 16.32
CA ASP A 160 -19.27 -6.40 16.52
C ASP A 160 -20.14 -7.64 16.62
N GLY A 161 -21.06 -7.69 17.58
CA GLY A 161 -22.00 -8.80 17.77
C GLY A 161 -21.46 -10.00 18.54
N GLY A 162 -21.84 -10.11 19.82
CA GLY A 162 -21.60 -11.29 20.66
C GLY A 162 -22.71 -11.52 21.69
N ASP A 163 -23.73 -10.68 21.72
CA ASP A 163 -24.83 -10.81 22.67
C ASP A 163 -25.79 -11.90 22.19
N SER A 164 -25.70 -13.05 22.87
CA SER A 164 -26.76 -14.04 22.82
C SER A 164 -27.97 -13.51 23.60
N GLU A 165 -29.06 -13.11 22.93
CA GLU A 165 -30.33 -12.96 23.64
C GLU A 165 -30.85 -14.35 24.04
N VAL A 166 -30.80 -14.67 25.33
CA VAL A 166 -31.49 -15.84 25.87
C VAL A 166 -32.99 -15.54 25.88
N LYS A 167 -33.71 -15.94 24.83
CA LYS A 167 -35.18 -15.94 24.84
C LYS A 167 -35.71 -17.17 25.57
N GLY A 168 -35.89 -17.05 26.88
CA GLY A 168 -36.57 -18.06 27.70
C GLY A 168 -38.10 -17.90 27.67
N THR A 169 -38.83 -19.00 27.51
CA THR A 169 -40.28 -19.07 27.80
C THR A 169 -40.50 -19.83 29.10
N TRP A 170 -41.60 -19.55 29.80
CA TRP A 170 -41.96 -20.10 31.13
C TRP A 170 -42.14 -21.63 31.21
N GLN A 171 -41.80 -22.40 30.18
CA GLN A 171 -41.87 -23.86 30.16
C GLN A 171 -40.58 -24.58 29.77
N ASN A 172 -39.51 -23.89 29.36
CA ASN A 172 -38.23 -24.53 29.05
C ASN A 172 -37.07 -23.53 29.10
N ALA A 173 -36.10 -23.77 29.98
CA ALA A 173 -35.07 -22.78 30.33
C ALA A 173 -33.80 -22.81 29.46
N GLN A 174 -33.64 -23.74 28.51
CA GLN A 174 -32.47 -23.78 27.63
C GLN A 174 -32.81 -24.44 26.30
N LEU A 175 -33.15 -23.69 25.26
CA LEU A 175 -33.12 -24.21 23.89
C LEU A 175 -33.04 -23.02 22.91
N ARG A 176 -31.88 -22.92 22.26
CA ARG A 176 -31.47 -21.96 21.21
C ARG A 176 -30.91 -20.63 21.71
N GLU A 177 -29.58 -20.62 21.80
CA GLU A 177 -28.78 -19.44 21.52
C GLU A 177 -29.05 -19.03 20.06
N VAL A 178 -29.87 -18.00 19.84
CA VAL A 178 -29.97 -17.35 18.54
C VAL A 178 -29.00 -16.18 18.60
N VAL A 179 -27.86 -16.33 17.95
CA VAL A 179 -26.93 -15.22 17.70
C VAL A 179 -27.68 -14.23 16.82
N THR A 180 -28.18 -13.13 17.40
CA THR A 180 -29.08 -12.17 16.73
C THR A 180 -28.35 -11.25 15.75
N GLU A 181 -27.02 -11.15 15.86
CA GLU A 181 -26.15 -10.45 14.93
C GLU A 181 -24.94 -11.34 14.63
N GLN A 182 -24.64 -11.61 13.35
CA GLN A 182 -23.40 -12.30 13.01
C GLN A 182 -22.23 -11.45 13.45
N ALA A 183 -21.60 -11.85 14.55
CA ALA A 183 -20.20 -11.66 14.89
C ALA A 183 -19.35 -11.29 13.66
N ALA A 184 -18.97 -10.02 13.55
CA ALA A 184 -18.21 -9.49 12.43
C ALA A 184 -16.94 -8.80 12.93
N ASP A 185 -15.78 -9.38 12.60
CA ASP A 185 -14.48 -8.76 12.83
C ASP A 185 -14.25 -7.60 11.84
N TYR A 186 -13.66 -6.51 12.33
CA TYR A 186 -13.36 -5.33 11.52
C TYR A 186 -12.09 -4.63 11.97
N VAL A 187 -11.59 -3.73 11.13
CA VAL A 187 -10.59 -2.72 11.50
C VAL A 187 -11.11 -1.33 11.15
N THR A 188 -10.94 -0.38 12.06
CA THR A 188 -11.15 1.05 11.80
C THR A 188 -9.80 1.71 11.52
N LEU A 189 -9.81 2.65 10.56
CA LEU A 189 -8.61 3.32 10.08
C LEU A 189 -8.90 4.80 9.89
N GLN A 190 -7.97 5.64 10.34
CA GLN A 190 -7.95 7.06 10.03
C GLN A 190 -7.01 7.30 8.85
N LEU A 191 -7.57 7.65 7.69
CA LEU A 191 -6.76 7.99 6.51
C LEU A 191 -6.47 9.49 6.52
N HIS A 192 -5.20 9.87 6.58
CA HIS A 192 -4.79 11.28 6.56
C HIS A 192 -4.47 11.79 5.15
N GLN A 193 -4.41 10.91 4.15
CA GLN A 193 -4.20 11.29 2.76
C GLN A 193 -5.53 11.61 2.08
N PHE A 194 -5.67 12.86 1.63
CA PHE A 194 -6.84 13.35 0.88
C PHE A 194 -6.58 13.22 -0.61
N ASP A 195 -6.50 11.98 -1.08
CA ASP A 195 -6.34 11.65 -2.48
C ASP A 195 -7.53 10.84 -3.02
N LYS A 196 -7.49 10.54 -4.32
CA LYS A 196 -8.56 9.80 -4.99
C LYS A 196 -8.79 8.42 -4.35
N ALA A 197 -7.74 7.70 -3.95
CA ALA A 197 -7.89 6.34 -3.42
C ALA A 197 -8.58 6.36 -2.05
N SER A 198 -8.17 7.27 -1.17
CA SER A 198 -8.82 7.46 0.14
C SER A 198 -10.26 7.94 0.00
N PHE A 199 -10.54 8.85 -0.93
CA PHE A 199 -11.91 9.28 -1.21
C PHE A 199 -12.76 8.15 -1.81
N GLU A 200 -12.21 7.29 -2.65
CA GLU A 200 -12.94 6.13 -3.16
C GLU A 200 -13.30 5.13 -2.06
N LEU A 201 -12.42 4.95 -1.06
CA LEU A 201 -12.69 4.11 0.11
C LEU A 201 -13.78 4.72 1.01
N TYR A 202 -13.73 6.03 1.26
CA TYR A 202 -14.64 6.73 2.17
C TYR A 202 -16.01 7.06 1.53
N TYR A 203 -16.01 7.64 0.32
CA TYR A 203 -17.21 8.11 -0.38
C TYR A 203 -17.78 7.12 -1.41
N GLY A 204 -16.94 6.26 -2.01
CA GLY A 204 -17.30 5.39 -3.14
C GLY A 204 -16.63 5.80 -4.46
N GLU A 205 -16.86 5.02 -5.52
CA GLU A 205 -16.26 5.23 -6.85
C GLU A 205 -16.42 6.67 -7.36
N ASN A 206 -15.33 7.28 -7.86
CA ASN A 206 -15.38 8.62 -8.44
C ASN A 206 -16.21 8.63 -9.72
N ALA A 207 -17.31 9.37 -9.72
CA ALA A 207 -18.17 9.55 -10.90
C ALA A 207 -17.71 10.69 -11.82
N ALA A 208 -16.88 11.61 -11.31
CA ALA A 208 -16.46 12.79 -12.07
C ALA A 208 -15.52 12.44 -13.23
N GLN A 209 -15.81 12.99 -14.41
CA GLN A 209 -15.00 12.84 -15.63
C GLN A 209 -14.06 14.03 -15.86
N THR A 210 -14.24 15.12 -15.11
CA THR A 210 -13.41 16.33 -15.22
C THR A 210 -12.09 16.13 -14.47
N PRO A 211 -10.92 16.33 -15.10
CA PRO A 211 -9.64 16.27 -14.41
C PRO A 211 -9.62 17.21 -13.19
N GLY A 212 -9.14 16.69 -12.05
CA GLY A 212 -9.07 17.43 -10.79
C GLY A 212 -10.39 17.49 -10.00
N VAL A 213 -11.47 16.85 -10.47
CA VAL A 213 -12.75 16.80 -9.76
C VAL A 213 -13.00 15.39 -9.23
N PHE A 214 -13.41 15.31 -7.97
CA PHE A 214 -14.01 14.10 -7.38
C PHE A 214 -15.50 14.34 -7.17
N GLY A 215 -16.35 13.44 -7.67
CA GLY A 215 -17.80 13.57 -7.60
C GLY A 215 -18.48 12.24 -7.29
N VAL A 216 -19.61 12.30 -6.60
CA VAL A 216 -20.37 11.13 -6.15
C VAL A 216 -21.83 11.29 -6.59
N ASP A 217 -22.32 10.40 -7.45
CA ASP A 217 -23.66 10.51 -8.08
C ASP A 217 -24.84 10.06 -7.20
N GLY A 218 -24.63 9.87 -5.88
CA GLY A 218 -25.71 9.62 -4.92
C GLY A 218 -26.54 8.34 -5.10
N GLY A 219 -26.15 7.42 -6.00
CA GLY A 219 -26.86 6.15 -6.27
C GLY A 219 -26.53 5.01 -5.29
N ASN A 220 -27.15 3.84 -5.49
CA ASN A 220 -26.89 2.61 -4.71
C ASN A 220 -25.38 2.36 -4.59
N LYS A 221 -24.82 2.68 -3.42
CA LYS A 221 -23.40 2.51 -3.13
C LYS A 221 -23.05 1.05 -3.36
N LYS A 222 -22.31 0.76 -4.44
CA LYS A 222 -21.68 -0.55 -4.59
C LYS A 222 -20.87 -0.81 -3.32
N THR A 223 -21.01 -1.99 -2.74
CA THR A 223 -20.19 -2.40 -1.60
C THR A 223 -18.73 -2.28 -2.02
N ASN A 224 -17.97 -1.43 -1.33
CA ASN A 224 -16.54 -1.25 -1.61
C ASN A 224 -15.79 -2.45 -1.05
N GLU A 225 -15.66 -3.51 -1.84
CA GLU A 225 -14.96 -4.72 -1.42
C GLU A 225 -13.49 -4.69 -1.87
N ARG A 226 -12.56 -4.94 -0.93
CA ARG A 226 -11.11 -4.97 -1.18
C ARG A 226 -10.43 -6.07 -0.36
N ALA A 227 -9.28 -6.56 -0.79
CA ALA A 227 -8.35 -7.23 0.11
C ALA A 227 -7.60 -6.19 0.94
N PHE A 228 -7.25 -6.52 2.19
CA PHE A 228 -6.51 -5.65 3.11
C PHE A 228 -5.24 -6.33 3.59
N LEU A 229 -4.15 -5.56 3.66
CA LEU A 229 -2.92 -5.94 4.33
C LEU A 229 -2.44 -4.76 5.17
N ILE A 230 -2.20 -4.99 6.46
CA ILE A 230 -1.58 -4.01 7.36
C ILE A 230 -0.22 -4.55 7.77
N ILE A 231 0.85 -3.81 7.51
CA ILE A 231 2.21 -4.16 7.93
C ILE A 231 2.60 -3.23 9.08
N ILE A 232 2.69 -3.79 10.27
CA ILE A 232 3.19 -3.13 11.47
C ILE A 232 4.70 -3.35 11.52
N VAL A 233 5.45 -2.27 11.71
CA VAL A 233 6.92 -2.26 11.77
C VAL A 233 7.38 -1.84 13.17
N ASP A 234 8.25 -2.66 13.75
CA ASP A 234 8.92 -2.39 15.02
C ASP A 234 10.42 -2.72 14.89
N GLY A 235 11.23 -1.68 14.67
CA GLY A 235 12.63 -1.85 14.28
C GLY A 235 12.75 -2.70 13.01
N ASP A 236 13.45 -3.84 13.11
CA ASP A 236 13.60 -4.79 12.00
C ASP A 236 12.41 -5.78 11.88
N ALA A 237 11.62 -5.93 12.96
CA ALA A 237 10.51 -6.86 13.02
C ALA A 237 9.28 -6.32 12.27
N LYS A 238 8.57 -7.23 11.59
CA LYS A 238 7.36 -6.92 10.84
C LYS A 238 6.26 -7.92 11.12
N VAL A 239 5.05 -7.42 11.31
CA VAL A 239 3.84 -8.22 11.49
C VAL A 239 2.79 -7.79 10.48
N GLY A 240 2.26 -8.75 9.75
CA GLY A 240 1.23 -8.55 8.75
C GLY A 240 -0.13 -8.96 9.31
N PHE A 241 -1.14 -8.12 9.14
CA PHE A 241 -2.54 -8.54 9.23
C PHE A 241 -3.11 -8.60 7.81
N TYR A 242 -3.70 -9.71 7.41
CA TYR A 242 -4.23 -9.91 6.06
C TYR A 242 -5.69 -10.35 6.10
N ALA A 243 -6.54 -9.70 5.32
CA ALA A 243 -7.89 -10.14 5.02
C ALA A 243 -8.08 -10.22 3.50
N SER A 244 -8.45 -11.39 2.99
CA SER A 244 -8.63 -11.60 1.54
C SER A 244 -9.82 -10.86 0.94
N LYS A 245 -10.78 -10.47 1.79
CA LYS A 245 -11.95 -9.67 1.44
C LYS A 245 -12.45 -8.90 2.66
N ALA A 246 -12.68 -7.61 2.48
CA ALA A 246 -13.33 -6.74 3.44
C ALA A 246 -14.32 -5.81 2.72
N SER A 247 -15.48 -5.56 3.32
CA SER A 247 -16.39 -4.50 2.92
C SER A 247 -15.99 -3.21 3.63
N VAL A 248 -15.58 -2.21 2.87
CA VAL A 248 -15.19 -0.89 3.37
C VAL A 248 -16.38 0.06 3.36
N LYS A 249 -16.57 0.79 4.45
CA LYS A 249 -17.57 1.85 4.60
C LYS A 249 -16.95 3.02 5.38
N ARG A 250 -17.54 4.21 5.26
CA ARG A 250 -17.29 5.30 6.21
C ARG A 250 -17.63 4.82 7.62
N ASP A 251 -16.78 5.15 8.57
CA ASP A 251 -17.00 4.82 9.99
C ASP A 251 -17.64 5.99 10.73
N ASP A 252 -17.07 7.19 10.57
CA ASP A 252 -17.54 8.44 11.21
C ASP A 252 -17.48 9.64 10.24
N ALA A 253 -17.74 10.85 10.74
CA ALA A 253 -17.61 12.10 10.00
C ALA A 253 -16.14 12.49 9.76
N VAL A 254 -15.89 13.27 8.70
CA VAL A 254 -14.55 13.81 8.42
C VAL A 254 -14.18 14.82 9.49
N SER A 255 -13.02 14.63 10.14
CA SER A 255 -12.47 15.58 11.09
C SER A 255 -11.43 16.48 10.41
N LEU A 256 -11.53 17.80 10.63
CA LEU A 256 -10.61 18.82 10.12
C LEU A 256 -10.15 19.76 11.27
N PRO A 257 -9.43 19.24 12.26
CA PRO A 257 -8.93 20.03 13.38
C PRO A 257 -7.79 20.97 12.94
N SER A 258 -7.53 22.03 13.70
CA SER A 258 -6.44 22.98 13.42
C SER A 258 -5.10 22.59 14.03
N ASP A 259 -5.14 21.66 14.99
CA ASP A 259 -4.04 21.22 15.86
C ASP A 259 -3.65 19.75 15.64
N GLU A 260 -4.45 18.97 14.92
CA GLU A 260 -4.20 17.58 14.55
C GLU A 260 -4.32 17.38 13.02
N PHE A 261 -4.03 16.18 12.53
CA PHE A 261 -4.17 15.87 11.11
C PHE A 261 -5.64 15.65 10.73
N ALA A 262 -6.04 16.18 9.57
CA ALA A 262 -7.31 15.84 8.96
C ALA A 262 -7.42 14.32 8.75
N ALA A 263 -8.60 13.74 8.97
CA ALA A 263 -8.81 12.30 8.92
C ALA A 263 -10.11 11.90 8.21
N LEU A 264 -10.02 10.84 7.40
CA LEU A 264 -11.14 10.15 6.77
C LEU A 264 -11.33 8.79 7.47
N PRO A 265 -12.26 8.69 8.44
CA PRO A 265 -12.49 7.45 9.18
C PRO A 265 -13.20 6.41 8.32
N ILE A 266 -12.58 5.24 8.15
CA ILE A 266 -13.16 4.09 7.46
C ILE A 266 -13.21 2.85 8.35
N LYS A 267 -14.23 2.01 8.13
CA LYS A 267 -14.39 0.69 8.74
C LYS A 267 -14.33 -0.36 7.66
N ALA A 268 -13.39 -1.28 7.78
CA ALA A 268 -13.24 -2.44 6.92
C ALA A 268 -13.72 -3.69 7.67
N THR A 269 -14.92 -4.18 7.33
CA THR A 269 -15.49 -5.40 7.91
C THR A 269 -15.06 -6.62 7.12
N PHE A 270 -14.43 -7.60 7.77
CA PHE A 270 -13.86 -8.77 7.08
C PHE A 270 -14.95 -9.74 6.65
N LEU A 271 -14.79 -10.30 5.45
CA LEU A 271 -15.76 -11.20 4.84
C LEU A 271 -15.07 -12.48 4.37
N LYS A 272 -15.77 -13.61 4.52
CA LYS A 272 -15.27 -14.88 3.99
C LYS A 272 -15.20 -14.84 2.46
N HIS A 273 -14.11 -15.33 1.89
CA HIS A 273 -13.91 -15.39 0.45
C HIS A 273 -13.39 -16.78 0.02
N GLY A 274 -14.24 -17.54 -0.66
CA GLY A 274 -13.91 -18.89 -1.12
C GLY A 274 -13.45 -19.80 0.03
N ALA A 275 -12.32 -20.47 -0.18
CA ALA A 275 -11.70 -21.37 0.80
C ALA A 275 -10.75 -20.67 1.79
N ASN A 276 -10.57 -19.35 1.68
CA ASN A 276 -9.66 -18.61 2.54
C ASN A 276 -10.21 -18.53 3.97
N ARG A 277 -9.29 -18.41 4.93
CA ARG A 277 -9.58 -17.97 6.30
C ARG A 277 -10.13 -16.54 6.28
N LEU A 278 -10.84 -16.14 7.33
CA LEU A 278 -11.44 -14.81 7.44
C LEU A 278 -10.36 -13.72 7.40
N PHE A 279 -9.34 -13.90 8.23
CA PHE A 279 -8.11 -13.10 8.24
C PHE A 279 -6.95 -13.94 8.77
N ASP A 280 -5.72 -13.47 8.52
CA ASP A 280 -4.48 -14.07 8.94
C ASP A 280 -3.57 -13.03 9.59
N TRP A 281 -2.95 -13.41 10.71
CA TRP A 281 -1.76 -12.74 11.21
C TRP A 281 -0.51 -13.46 10.68
N ILE A 282 0.42 -12.68 10.14
CA ILE A 282 1.60 -13.17 9.44
C ILE A 282 2.83 -12.60 10.15
N SER A 283 3.72 -13.48 10.58
CA SER A 283 5.02 -13.12 11.11
C SER A 283 5.99 -14.27 10.87
N GLN A 284 7.26 -13.96 10.62
CA GLN A 284 8.28 -14.98 10.46
C GLN A 284 8.61 -15.70 11.78
N THR A 285 8.45 -15.01 12.92
CA THR A 285 9.01 -15.46 14.21
C THR A 285 8.03 -15.47 15.37
N LEU A 286 6.91 -14.73 15.28
CA LEU A 286 5.99 -14.60 16.42
C LEU A 286 5.05 -15.79 16.60
N PHE A 287 4.72 -16.48 15.51
CA PHE A 287 3.73 -17.57 15.49
C PHE A 287 4.37 -18.94 15.19
N SER A 288 5.71 -19.00 15.20
CA SER A 288 6.52 -20.20 14.97
C SER A 288 6.91 -20.89 16.27
#